data_AF-A0A1I5VJJ2-F1
#
_entry.id   AF-A0A1I5VJJ2-F1
#
_cell.length_a   1.000
_cell.length_b   1.000
_cell.length_c   1.000
_cell.angle_alpha   90.00
_cell.angle_beta   90.00
_cell.angle_gamma   90.00
#
_symmetry.space_group_name_H-M   'P 1'
#
loop_
_entity.id
_entity.type
_entity.pdbx_description
1 polymer ?
#
loop_
_entity_poly.entity_id
_entity_poly.type
_entity_poly.pdbx_seq_one_letter_code
_entity_poly.pdbx_strand_id
1 'polypeptide(L)'
;MGTKFGIGVLCFILGVAGYPVWYRIYLKVTIEMTEEQYQNYNGISDFGYCLPTTISETTSHMESCDKFFLGYLPDKTKDYQPGGYNPLGKLSLDQVANTYRDVQSVRSEYNLKSYPPLEQLSHGLL
;
A
#
# COMPACT_ATOMS: atom_id res chain seq x y z
N MET A 1 29.69 38.87 -15.55
CA MET A 1 29.95 38.39 -14.19
C MET A 1 28.74 38.73 -13.34
N GLY A 2 27.89 37.75 -13.06
CA GLY A 2 26.72 37.90 -12.20
C GLY A 2 26.67 36.72 -11.24
N THR A 3 26.95 36.99 -9.97
CA THR A 3 26.88 36.05 -8.87
C THR A 3 25.41 35.70 -8.59
N LYS A 4 25.10 34.40 -8.51
CA LYS A 4 23.84 33.91 -7.94
C LYS A 4 24.17 32.95 -6.80
N PHE A 5 24.03 33.45 -5.58
CA PHE A 5 23.76 32.62 -4.41
C PHE A 5 22.31 32.14 -4.49
N GLY A 6 22.03 30.89 -4.10
CA GLY A 6 20.67 30.36 -4.13
C GLY A 6 20.50 28.98 -3.53
N ILE A 7 20.69 28.89 -2.21
CA ILE A 7 19.92 28.04 -1.28
C ILE A 7 20.03 26.53 -1.51
N GLY A 8 20.96 25.91 -0.76
CA GLY A 8 20.93 24.50 -0.45
C GLY A 8 19.63 24.13 0.24
N VAL A 9 18.94 23.13 -0.30
CA VAL A 9 17.77 22.53 0.34
C VAL A 9 18.27 21.56 1.40
N LEU A 10 18.47 22.11 2.59
CA LEU A 10 18.62 21.38 3.83
C LEU A 10 17.30 21.61 4.60
N CYS A 11 16.36 20.69 4.46
CA CYS A 11 15.21 20.57 5.35
C CYS A 11 15.22 19.15 5.91
N PHE A 12 16.04 19.00 6.93
CA PHE A 12 15.96 17.90 7.88
C PHE A 12 14.95 18.29 8.97
N ILE A 13 14.06 17.34 9.26
CA ILE A 13 13.31 17.12 10.51
C ILE A 13 12.13 18.07 10.80
N LEU A 14 10.91 17.55 10.63
CA LEU A 14 9.84 17.64 11.65
C LEU A 14 8.82 16.50 11.44
N GLY A 15 8.69 15.62 12.44
CA GLY A 15 7.38 15.10 12.88
C GLY A 15 6.75 13.96 12.08
N VAL A 16 7.11 12.74 12.47
CA VAL A 16 6.48 11.47 12.09
C VAL A 16 5.10 11.35 12.76
N ALA A 17 4.08 12.07 12.28
CA ALA A 17 2.68 11.91 12.77
C ALA A 17 1.56 12.49 11.86
N GLY A 18 1.87 13.10 10.70
CA GLY A 18 0.87 13.76 9.85
C GLY A 18 0.99 13.45 8.34
N TYR A 19 1.82 12.46 8.00
CA TYR A 19 2.35 12.27 6.65
C TYR A 19 1.49 11.48 5.62
N PRO A 20 0.18 11.21 5.79
CA PRO A 20 -0.61 10.73 4.67
C PRO A 20 -1.48 11.81 3.99
N VAL A 21 -2.09 12.74 4.72
CA VAL A 21 -3.20 13.55 4.15
C VAL A 21 -2.71 14.66 3.23
N TRP A 22 -1.73 15.46 3.66
CA TRP A 22 -1.23 16.59 2.86
C TRP A 22 -0.46 16.14 1.63
N TYR A 23 0.28 15.03 1.72
CA TYR A 23 0.98 14.45 0.58
C TYR A 23 0.00 13.86 -0.46
N ARG A 24 -1.10 13.24 -0.01
CA ARG A 24 -2.19 12.78 -0.89
C ARG A 24 -2.85 13.94 -1.65
N ILE A 25 -3.14 15.05 -0.96
CA ILE A 25 -3.69 16.26 -1.59
C ILE A 25 -2.66 16.87 -2.55
N TYR A 26 -1.39 16.98 -2.13
CA TYR A 26 -0.30 17.49 -2.96
C TYR A 26 -0.15 16.68 -4.25
N LEU A 27 -0.12 15.35 -4.17
CA LEU A 27 -0.05 14.47 -5.35
C LEU A 27 -1.23 14.66 -6.29
N LYS A 28 -2.46 14.84 -5.77
CA LYS A 28 -3.65 15.07 -6.61
C LYS A 28 -3.69 16.48 -7.24
N VAL A 29 -3.11 17.48 -6.58
CA VAL A 29 -3.20 18.90 -6.97
C VAL A 29 -2.01 19.35 -7.82
N THR A 30 -0.81 18.81 -7.59
CA THR A 30 0.44 19.29 -8.23
C THR A 30 1.01 18.35 -9.28
N ILE A 31 0.65 17.06 -9.23
CA ILE A 31 0.94 16.09 -10.28
C ILE A 31 -0.43 15.76 -10.84
N GLU A 32 -0.68 15.93 -12.14
CA GLU A 32 -1.97 15.58 -12.74
C GLU A 32 -2.15 14.05 -12.75
N MET A 33 -2.35 13.45 -11.58
CA MET A 33 -2.58 12.03 -11.41
C MET A 33 -4.05 11.74 -11.68
N THR A 34 -4.31 10.73 -12.50
CA THR A 34 -5.67 10.21 -12.65
C THR A 34 -6.14 9.60 -11.33
N GLU A 35 -7.46 9.54 -11.11
CA GLU A 35 -8.02 8.90 -9.92
C GLU A 35 -7.52 7.45 -9.79
N GLU A 36 -7.38 6.72 -10.91
CA GLU A 36 -6.83 5.37 -10.90
C GLU A 36 -5.37 5.31 -10.42
N GLN A 37 -4.52 6.24 -10.88
CA GLN A 37 -3.12 6.32 -10.42
C GLN A 37 -3.05 6.63 -8.93
N TYR A 38 -3.93 7.49 -8.43
CA TYR A 38 -4.03 7.82 -7.01
C TYR A 38 -4.46 6.61 -6.17
N GLN A 39 -5.47 5.86 -6.61
CA GLN A 39 -5.90 4.62 -5.94
C GLN A 39 -4.78 3.55 -5.94
N ASN A 40 -4.07 3.39 -7.06
CA ASN A 40 -2.90 2.50 -7.15
C ASN A 40 -1.80 2.89 -6.17
N TYR A 41 -1.48 4.19 -6.11
CA TYR A 41 -0.48 4.71 -5.18
C TYR A 41 -0.86 4.40 -3.73
N ASN A 42 -2.11 4.68 -3.33
CA ASN A 42 -2.57 4.43 -1.97
C ASN A 42 -2.57 2.94 -1.64
N GLY A 43 -3.08 2.09 -2.54
CA GLY A 43 -3.09 0.63 -2.33
C GLY A 43 -1.68 0.07 -2.14
N ILE A 44 -0.73 0.47 -3.00
CA ILE A 44 0.67 0.05 -2.88
C ILE A 44 1.31 0.61 -1.60
N SER A 45 1.00 1.86 -1.24
CA SER A 45 1.48 2.46 0.00
C SER A 45 0.96 1.71 1.24
N ASP A 46 -0.32 1.31 1.22
CA ASP A 46 -0.94 0.56 2.31
C ASP A 46 -0.33 -0.85 2.42
N PHE A 47 -0.03 -1.51 1.30
CA PHE A 47 0.73 -2.76 1.27
C PHE A 47 2.12 -2.63 1.91
N GLY A 48 2.76 -1.48 1.72
CA GLY A 48 4.06 -1.17 2.32
C GLY A 48 4.08 -1.28 3.84
N TYR A 49 2.95 -1.09 4.53
CA TYR A 49 2.83 -1.27 5.98
C TYR A 49 2.67 -2.74 6.40
N CYS A 50 2.33 -3.63 5.47
CA CYS A 50 2.12 -5.05 5.73
C CYS A 50 3.39 -5.88 5.59
N LEU A 51 4.46 -5.31 5.02
CA LEU A 51 5.70 -6.03 4.83
C LEU A 51 6.27 -6.51 6.18
N PRO A 52 6.95 -7.66 6.25
CA PRO A 52 7.46 -8.20 7.51
C PRO A 52 8.35 -7.23 8.31
N THR A 53 9.05 -6.33 7.61
CA THR A 53 9.92 -5.32 8.22
C THR A 53 9.16 -4.13 8.83
N THR A 54 7.89 -3.94 8.48
CA THR A 54 7.07 -2.79 8.87
C THR A 54 5.80 -3.18 9.61
N ILE A 55 5.32 -4.41 9.41
CA ILE A 55 4.12 -4.91 10.05
C ILE A 55 4.33 -4.84 11.55
N SER A 56 3.43 -4.12 12.20
CA SER A 56 3.43 -3.97 13.65
C SER A 56 2.01 -4.21 14.13
N GLU A 57 1.89 -4.61 15.39
CA GLU A 57 0.62 -4.78 16.08
C GLU A 57 -0.18 -3.48 16.25
N THR A 58 0.35 -2.32 15.82
CA THR A 58 -0.40 -1.08 15.90
C THR A 58 -1.67 -1.15 15.06
N THR A 59 -2.76 -0.63 15.60
CA THR A 59 -4.05 -0.54 14.92
C THR A 59 -3.91 0.14 13.56
N SER A 60 -3.06 1.15 13.43
CA SER A 60 -2.82 1.85 12.17
C SER A 60 -2.20 0.99 11.07
N HIS A 61 -1.26 0.08 11.40
CA HIS A 61 -0.64 -0.79 10.39
C HIS A 61 -1.60 -1.91 9.99
N MET A 62 -2.30 -2.50 10.95
CA MET A 62 -3.30 -3.52 10.67
C MET A 62 -4.47 -2.96 9.86
N GLU A 63 -4.89 -1.71 10.10
CA GLU A 63 -5.88 -1.02 9.26
C GLU A 63 -5.39 -0.82 7.81
N SER A 64 -4.11 -0.50 7.60
CA SER A 64 -3.53 -0.44 6.25
C SER A 64 -3.55 -1.81 5.57
N CYS A 65 -3.31 -2.88 6.33
CA CYS A 65 -3.43 -4.23 5.79
C CYS A 65 -4.86 -4.64 5.49
N ASP A 66 -5.83 -4.24 6.31
CA ASP A 66 -7.25 -4.42 5.99
C ASP A 66 -7.59 -3.68 4.67
N LYS A 67 -7.17 -2.42 4.52
CA LYS A 67 -7.39 -1.63 3.29
C LYS A 67 -6.79 -2.29 2.07
N PHE A 68 -5.60 -2.86 2.18
CA PHE A 68 -4.99 -3.57 1.06
C PHE A 68 -5.69 -4.90 0.75
N PHE A 69 -5.76 -5.83 1.72
CA PHE A 69 -6.21 -7.19 1.47
C PHE A 69 -7.73 -7.33 1.30
N LEU A 70 -8.52 -6.48 1.95
CA LEU A 70 -9.99 -6.55 1.89
C LEU A 70 -10.60 -5.49 0.96
N GLY A 71 -9.83 -4.47 0.57
CA GLY A 71 -10.28 -3.40 -0.32
C GLY A 71 -9.57 -3.42 -1.67
N TYR A 72 -8.31 -3.01 -1.69
CA TYR A 72 -7.55 -2.78 -2.93
C TYR A 72 -7.33 -4.06 -3.74
N LEU A 73 -6.88 -5.15 -3.11
CA LEU A 73 -6.58 -6.41 -3.80
C LEU A 73 -7.84 -6.99 -4.49
N PRO A 74 -8.99 -7.14 -3.80
CA PRO A 74 -10.23 -7.56 -4.45
C PRO A 74 -10.68 -6.62 -5.58
N ASP A 75 -10.65 -5.30 -5.36
CA ASP A 75 -11.10 -4.35 -6.39
C ASP A 75 -10.23 -4.41 -7.64
N LYS A 76 -8.90 -4.59 -7.48
CA LYS A 76 -7.99 -4.71 -8.62
C LYS A 76 -8.03 -6.03 -9.33
N THR A 77 -8.47 -7.09 -8.66
CA THR A 77 -8.50 -8.42 -9.24
C THR A 77 -9.88 -8.86 -9.69
N LYS A 78 -10.95 -8.07 -9.44
CA LYS A 78 -12.33 -8.45 -9.76
C LYS A 78 -12.57 -8.83 -11.23
N ASP A 79 -11.84 -8.20 -12.15
CA ASP A 79 -11.94 -8.43 -13.59
C ASP A 79 -10.77 -9.29 -14.12
N TYR A 80 -9.96 -9.87 -13.23
CA TYR A 80 -8.85 -10.73 -13.61
C TYR A 80 -9.36 -12.01 -14.27
N GLN A 81 -8.65 -12.43 -15.32
CA GLN A 81 -8.87 -13.71 -15.98
C GLN A 81 -7.59 -14.54 -15.89
N PRO A 82 -7.67 -15.85 -15.56
CA PRO A 82 -6.51 -16.72 -15.51
C PRO A 82 -5.67 -16.66 -16.79
N GLY A 83 -4.36 -16.39 -16.64
CA GLY A 83 -3.43 -16.21 -17.76
C GLY A 83 -3.37 -14.78 -18.33
N GLY A 84 -4.13 -13.85 -17.74
CA GLY A 84 -4.08 -12.43 -18.04
C GLY A 84 -2.87 -11.71 -17.46
N TYR A 85 -2.81 -10.39 -17.67
CA TYR A 85 -1.77 -9.54 -17.08
C TYR A 85 -1.97 -9.42 -15.56
N ASN A 86 -0.88 -9.18 -14.82
CA ASN A 86 -0.95 -8.90 -13.39
C ASN A 86 -1.59 -7.50 -13.14
N PRO A 87 -2.80 -7.43 -12.57
CA PRO A 87 -3.48 -6.15 -12.33
C PRO A 87 -2.88 -5.35 -11.16
N LEU A 88 -2.02 -5.96 -10.34
CA LEU A 88 -1.32 -5.30 -9.24
C LEU A 88 -0.08 -4.51 -9.71
N GLY A 89 0.16 -4.48 -11.02
CA GLY A 89 1.21 -3.69 -11.65
C GLY A 89 2.60 -4.13 -11.22
N LYS A 90 3.29 -3.29 -10.43
CA LYS A 90 4.67 -3.52 -9.99
C LYS A 90 4.80 -4.43 -8.77
N LEU A 91 3.69 -4.80 -8.13
CA LEU A 91 3.75 -5.70 -6.98
C LEU A 91 4.06 -7.13 -7.45
N SER A 92 5.06 -7.74 -6.80
CA SER A 92 5.37 -9.15 -6.97
C SER A 92 4.26 -10.01 -6.34
N LEU A 93 3.71 -10.94 -7.12
CA LEU A 93 2.68 -11.86 -6.64
C LEU A 93 3.17 -12.71 -5.47
N ASP A 94 4.40 -13.24 -5.55
CA ASP A 94 5.02 -13.99 -4.47
C ASP A 94 5.16 -13.15 -3.20
N GLN A 95 5.51 -11.87 -3.34
CA GLN A 95 5.62 -10.96 -2.20
C GLN A 95 4.26 -10.75 -1.54
N VAL A 96 3.19 -10.55 -2.34
CA VAL A 96 1.83 -10.41 -1.81
C VAL A 96 1.39 -11.68 -1.09
N ALA A 97 1.64 -12.86 -1.66
CA ALA A 97 1.29 -14.14 -1.05
C ALA A 97 2.06 -14.42 0.25
N ASN A 98 3.35 -14.10 0.30
CA ASN A 98 4.17 -14.23 1.51
C ASN A 98 3.67 -13.29 2.59
N THR A 99 3.50 -12.01 2.25
CA THR A 99 3.00 -10.99 3.18
C THR A 99 1.60 -11.34 3.71
N TYR A 100 0.72 -11.93 2.90
CA TYR A 100 -0.57 -12.41 3.37
C TYR A 100 -0.44 -13.45 4.50
N ARG A 101 0.49 -14.41 4.35
CA ARG A 101 0.75 -15.42 5.39
C ARG A 101 1.28 -14.79 6.68
N ASP A 102 2.19 -13.83 6.55
CA ASP A 102 2.74 -13.10 7.70
C ASP A 102 1.66 -12.31 8.43
N VAL A 103 0.80 -11.61 7.68
CA VAL A 103 -0.34 -10.87 8.25
C VAL A 103 -1.32 -11.82 8.94
N GLN A 104 -1.65 -12.97 8.35
CA GLN A 104 -2.53 -13.96 8.99
C GLN A 104 -1.93 -14.51 10.29
N SER A 105 -0.60 -14.70 10.34
CA SER A 105 0.11 -15.10 11.56
C SER A 105 -0.05 -14.05 12.66
N VAL A 106 0.21 -12.78 12.35
CA VAL A 106 0.01 -11.66 13.29
C VAL A 106 -1.45 -11.61 13.74
N ARG A 107 -2.42 -11.66 12.82
CA ARG A 107 -3.84 -11.67 13.19
C ARG A 107 -4.20 -12.81 14.15
N SER A 108 -3.66 -14.00 13.92
CA SER A 108 -3.87 -15.14 14.81
C SER A 108 -3.26 -14.92 16.20
N GLU A 109 -2.04 -14.39 16.28
CA GLU A 109 -1.35 -14.10 17.54
C GLU A 109 -2.16 -13.13 18.42
N TYR A 110 -2.81 -12.14 17.80
CA TYR A 110 -3.59 -11.12 18.50
C TYR A 110 -5.11 -11.42 18.54
N ASN A 111 -5.54 -12.65 18.21
CA ASN A 111 -6.95 -13.05 18.18
C ASN A 111 -7.85 -12.15 17.30
N LEU A 112 -7.27 -11.57 16.25
CA LEU A 112 -8.01 -10.84 15.23
C LEU A 112 -8.68 -11.82 14.27
N LYS A 113 -9.85 -11.45 13.74
CA LYS A 113 -10.57 -12.25 12.75
C LYS A 113 -9.68 -12.49 11.53
N SER A 114 -9.44 -13.73 11.16
CA SER A 114 -8.68 -14.08 9.95
C SER A 114 -9.35 -13.53 8.68
N TYR A 115 -8.53 -13.21 7.69
CA TYR A 115 -9.01 -12.87 6.35
C TYR A 115 -9.59 -14.08 5.63
N PRO A 116 -10.51 -13.86 4.66
CA PRO A 116 -10.88 -14.87 3.68
C PRO A 116 -9.64 -15.39 2.92
N PRO A 117 -9.67 -16.62 2.39
CA PRO A 117 -8.57 -17.19 1.62
C PRO A 117 -8.05 -16.24 0.53
N LEU A 118 -6.72 -16.23 0.33
CA LEU A 118 -6.08 -15.32 -0.63
C LEU A 118 -6.58 -15.51 -2.06
N GLU A 119 -6.85 -16.75 -2.45
CA GLU A 119 -7.46 -17.10 -3.74
C GLU A 119 -8.83 -16.45 -3.93
N GLN A 120 -9.64 -16.39 -2.87
CA GLN A 120 -10.93 -15.73 -2.89
C GLN A 120 -10.79 -14.20 -2.97
N LEU A 121 -9.86 -13.61 -2.22
CA LEU A 121 -9.61 -12.17 -2.23
C LEU A 121 -8.99 -11.68 -3.54
N SER A 122 -8.24 -12.54 -4.22
CA SER A 122 -7.50 -12.22 -5.45
C SER A 122 -8.21 -12.70 -6.72
N HIS A 123 -9.43 -13.23 -6.60
CA HIS A 123 -10.21 -13.78 -7.71
C HIS A 123 -9.42 -14.83 -8.53
N GLY A 124 -8.65 -15.68 -7.86
CA GLY A 124 -7.83 -16.73 -8.48
C GLY A 124 -6.52 -16.26 -9.09
N LEU A 125 -6.07 -15.03 -8.81
CA LEU A 125 -4.73 -14.57 -9.20
C LEU A 125 -3.63 -15.18 -8.33
N LEU A 126 -3.89 -15.37 -7.03
CA LEU A 126 -2.92 -15.76 -5.99
C LEU A 126 -3.37 -17.00 -5.21
#